data_AF-A0A6P6J284-F1
#
_entry.id   AF-A0A6P6J284-F1
#
_cell.length_a   1.000
_cell.length_b   1.000
_cell.length_c   1.000
_cell.angle_alpha   90.00
_cell.angle_beta   90.00
_cell.angle_gamma   90.00
#
_symmetry.space_group_name_H-M   'P 1'
#
loop_
_entity.id
_entity.type
_entity.pdbx_description
1 polymer ?
#
loop_
_entity_poly.entity_id
_entity_poly.type
_entity_poly.pdbx_seq_one_letter_code
_entity_poly.pdbx_strand_id
1 'polypeptide(L)'
;MQPLMEMRPFLSVMHAKAHTAKCEVRWGGRNQDGAGNTVGEEVEQVNSFLSRAALVTKYMTKAGRENMLTQQAMEWNKKKTANLHKVLANRYIKISERAKLEDASFSEFRKKNGITEQTAQQWVCDVQQWAVTEPGSTTQQGATEDLRAEIESIIVALLRKKQDLYRQHDSNQTRQRKRRKIRELKNKLRQKIRLYNTIAEDPIDEGLASNLTEDYILPWERSEDGHSFRLKRSVFDQTMLIRRLEEEQSILVKEMSQHITSLRKEIKAVDKLKENIRMGYFGDMSEDAAAGWKSVLMRRSSILESSSQNAVSMYSAIVDNLQIQDTECSTDTDDEYDLSSPESED
;
A
#
# COMPACT_ATOMS: atom_id res chain seq x y z
N MET A 1 1.02 -26.07 -4.40
CA MET A 1 -0.35 -25.53 -4.58
C MET A 1 -1.06 -25.12 -3.29
N GLN A 2 -0.81 -25.75 -2.14
CA GLN A 2 -1.45 -25.35 -0.86
C GLN A 2 -1.39 -23.85 -0.49
N PRO A 3 -0.29 -23.10 -0.71
CA PRO A 3 -0.22 -21.68 -0.33
C PRO A 3 -1.19 -20.76 -1.08
N LEU A 4 -1.65 -21.16 -2.27
CA LEU A 4 -2.59 -20.36 -3.08
C LEU A 4 -4.06 -20.55 -2.64
N MET A 5 -4.36 -21.55 -1.81
CA MET A 5 -5.70 -21.76 -1.24
C MET A 5 -5.95 -20.93 0.02
N GLU A 6 -4.91 -20.28 0.58
CA GLU A 6 -4.98 -19.43 1.77
C GLU A 6 -4.88 -17.93 1.43
N MET A 7 -5.33 -17.51 0.24
CA MET A 7 -5.34 -16.08 -0.09
C MET A 7 -6.37 -15.34 0.77
N ARG A 8 -5.89 -14.42 1.60
CA ARG A 8 -6.76 -13.49 2.33
C ARG A 8 -7.25 -12.39 1.38
N PRO A 9 -8.57 -12.09 1.37
CA PRO A 9 -9.10 -10.93 0.66
C PRO A 9 -8.38 -9.66 1.07
N PHE A 10 -7.94 -8.84 0.11
CA PHE A 10 -7.21 -7.58 0.37
C PHE A 10 -7.93 -6.42 -0.32
N LEU A 11 -8.34 -5.41 0.48
CA LEU A 11 -8.85 -4.16 -0.04
C LEU A 11 -7.76 -3.10 0.01
N SER A 12 -7.50 -2.45 -1.13
CA SER A 12 -6.60 -1.30 -1.19
C SER A 12 -7.02 -0.24 -0.16
N VAL A 13 -6.08 0.56 0.30
CA VAL A 13 -6.32 1.54 1.37
C VAL A 13 -7.42 2.53 1.00
N MET A 14 -7.49 2.92 -0.28
CA MET A 14 -8.53 3.79 -0.81
C MET A 14 -9.86 3.05 -0.95
N HIS A 15 -9.87 1.83 -1.49
CA HIS A 15 -11.10 1.08 -1.67
C HIS A 15 -11.72 0.72 -0.32
N ALA A 16 -10.93 0.29 0.66
CA ALA A 16 -11.42 -0.05 2.00
C ALA A 16 -12.23 1.08 2.66
N LYS A 17 -11.89 2.35 2.38
CA LYS A 17 -12.60 3.53 2.91
C LYS A 17 -14.01 3.72 2.33
N ALA A 18 -14.34 3.03 1.24
CA ALA A 18 -15.68 3.01 0.64
C ALA A 18 -16.58 1.91 1.22
N HIS A 19 -16.01 0.97 1.98
CA HIS A 19 -16.76 -0.09 2.65
C HIS A 19 -17.20 0.32 4.06
N THR A 20 -17.97 -0.54 4.72
CA THR A 20 -18.36 -0.35 6.13
C THR A 20 -17.12 -0.36 7.03
N ALA A 21 -17.23 0.26 8.20
CA ALA A 21 -16.12 0.32 9.16
C ALA A 21 -15.62 -1.08 9.55
N LYS A 22 -16.51 -2.05 9.76
CA LYS A 22 -16.14 -3.47 10.03
C LYS A 22 -15.34 -4.08 8.87
N CYS A 23 -15.77 -3.88 7.63
CA CYS A 23 -15.03 -4.34 6.45
C CYS A 23 -13.66 -3.65 6.33
N GLU A 24 -13.56 -2.36 6.64
CA GLU A 24 -12.30 -1.62 6.66
C GLU A 24 -11.31 -2.22 7.67
N VAL A 25 -11.76 -2.55 8.89
CA VAL A 25 -10.94 -3.21 9.91
C VAL A 25 -10.45 -4.56 9.42
N ARG A 26 -11.37 -5.38 8.89
CA ARG A 26 -11.13 -6.79 8.59
C ARG A 26 -10.28 -7.00 7.33
N TRP A 27 -10.52 -6.17 6.31
CA TRP A 27 -9.99 -6.40 4.96
C TRP A 27 -9.16 -5.24 4.42
N GLY A 28 -9.11 -4.09 5.09
CA GLY A 28 -8.31 -2.96 4.64
C GLY A 28 -6.81 -3.26 4.73
N GLY A 29 -6.06 -2.96 3.67
CA GLY A 29 -4.63 -3.29 3.59
C GLY A 29 -3.76 -2.71 4.71
N ARG A 30 -4.17 -1.57 5.31
CA ARG A 30 -3.50 -1.01 6.50
C ARG A 30 -3.57 -1.89 7.74
N ASN A 31 -4.52 -2.82 7.78
CA ASN A 31 -4.81 -3.65 8.95
C ASN A 31 -4.38 -5.11 8.74
N GLN A 32 -3.77 -5.43 7.60
CA GLN A 32 -3.35 -6.79 7.26
C GLN A 32 -1.85 -6.98 7.36
N ASP A 33 -1.45 -7.94 8.19
CA ASP A 33 -0.06 -8.39 8.37
C ASP A 33 0.64 -8.69 7.04
N GLY A 34 1.87 -8.21 6.88
CA GLY A 34 2.68 -8.38 5.68
C GLY A 34 2.37 -7.40 4.53
N ALA A 35 1.36 -6.54 4.65
CA ALA A 35 1.06 -5.54 3.62
C ALA A 35 2.09 -4.40 3.56
N GLY A 36 2.88 -4.19 4.62
CA GLY A 36 3.70 -2.98 4.76
C GLY A 36 2.85 -1.71 4.71
N ASN A 37 3.44 -0.59 4.29
CA ASN A 37 2.74 0.69 4.19
C ASN A 37 2.26 0.98 2.76
N THR A 38 1.91 -0.07 2.00
CA THR A 38 1.39 0.10 0.64
C THR A 38 -0.01 0.71 0.62
N VAL A 39 -0.32 1.39 -0.48
CA VAL A 39 -1.67 1.86 -0.81
C VAL A 39 -2.50 0.74 -1.47
N GLY A 40 -1.84 -0.25 -2.07
CA GLY A 40 -2.49 -1.32 -2.85
C GLY A 40 -3.06 -0.85 -4.18
N GLU A 41 -2.41 0.14 -4.80
CA GLU A 41 -2.82 0.78 -6.07
C GLU A 41 -1.66 0.83 -7.07
N GLU A 42 -0.70 -0.08 -6.98
CA GLU A 42 0.49 -0.10 -7.85
C GLU A 42 0.11 -0.28 -9.32
N VAL A 43 -0.88 -1.13 -9.60
CA VAL A 43 -1.44 -1.31 -10.95
C VAL A 43 -1.98 0.01 -11.50
N GLU A 44 -2.62 0.82 -10.65
CA GLU A 44 -3.23 2.08 -11.08
C GLU A 44 -2.21 3.18 -11.31
N GLN A 45 -1.05 3.10 -10.65
CA GLN A 45 0.09 3.95 -10.96
C GLN A 45 0.66 3.64 -12.36
N VAL A 46 0.75 2.36 -12.73
CA VAL A 46 1.18 1.94 -14.07
C VAL A 46 0.16 2.33 -15.12
N ASN A 47 -1.13 2.11 -14.85
CA ASN A 47 -2.21 2.53 -15.74
C ASN A 47 -2.22 4.06 -15.95
N SER A 48 -1.97 4.83 -14.88
CA SER A 48 -1.82 6.28 -14.97
C SER A 48 -0.61 6.68 -15.84
N PHE A 49 0.52 5.98 -15.74
CA PHE A 49 1.69 6.22 -16.59
C PHE A 49 1.36 5.97 -18.08
N LEU A 50 0.81 4.79 -18.38
CA LEU A 50 0.53 4.35 -19.75
C LEU A 50 -0.64 5.11 -20.39
N SER A 51 -1.60 5.60 -19.59
CA SER A 51 -2.73 6.38 -20.12
C SER A 51 -2.29 7.65 -20.87
N ARG A 52 -1.10 8.18 -20.57
CA ARG A 52 -0.52 9.31 -21.33
C ARG A 52 -0.22 8.97 -22.79
N ALA A 53 0.03 7.69 -23.08
CA ALA A 53 0.20 7.21 -24.44
C ALA A 53 -1.11 7.23 -25.24
N ALA A 54 -2.28 7.26 -24.58
CA ALA A 54 -3.57 7.16 -25.25
C ALA A 54 -3.80 8.29 -26.27
N LEU A 55 -3.36 9.52 -25.96
CA LEU A 55 -3.53 10.66 -26.85
C LEU A 55 -2.66 10.55 -28.12
N VAL A 56 -1.41 10.12 -27.97
CA VAL A 56 -0.47 9.94 -29.09
C VAL A 56 -0.75 8.68 -29.91
N THR A 57 -1.33 7.65 -29.31
CA THR A 57 -1.63 6.37 -29.99
C THR A 57 -3.01 6.28 -30.64
N LYS A 58 -3.88 7.28 -30.41
CA LYS A 58 -5.26 7.31 -30.91
C LYS A 58 -5.35 7.18 -32.43
N TYR A 59 -4.51 7.93 -33.15
CA TYR A 59 -4.51 8.01 -34.61
C TYR A 59 -3.45 7.13 -35.28
N MET A 60 -2.71 6.33 -34.49
CA MET A 60 -1.72 5.40 -35.02
C MET A 60 -2.40 4.14 -35.57
N THR A 61 -1.74 3.49 -36.54
CA THR A 61 -2.09 2.14 -36.96
C THR A 61 -1.92 1.16 -35.79
N LYS A 62 -2.55 -0.03 -35.87
CA LYS A 62 -2.40 -1.07 -34.85
C LYS A 62 -0.93 -1.38 -34.54
N ALA A 63 -0.13 -1.61 -35.58
CA ALA A 63 1.31 -1.87 -35.45
C ALA A 63 2.08 -0.68 -34.83
N GLY A 64 1.73 0.56 -35.23
CA GLY A 64 2.34 1.76 -34.64
C GLY A 64 2.03 1.92 -33.15
N ARG A 65 0.80 1.61 -32.73
CA ARG A 65 0.37 1.64 -31.33
C ARG A 65 1.12 0.60 -30.50
N GLU A 66 1.20 -0.63 -30.99
CA GLU A 66 1.89 -1.72 -30.32
C GLU A 66 3.37 -1.39 -30.10
N ASN A 67 4.08 -0.95 -31.15
CA ASN A 67 5.47 -0.53 -31.03
C ASN A 67 5.67 0.62 -30.02
N MET A 68 4.79 1.63 -30.06
CA MET A 68 4.84 2.76 -29.11
C MET A 68 4.67 2.31 -27.66
N LEU A 69 3.69 1.45 -27.37
CA LEU A 69 3.46 0.94 -26.02
C LEU A 69 4.63 0.08 -25.54
N THR A 70 5.17 -0.77 -26.41
CA THR A 70 6.36 -1.59 -26.11
C THR A 70 7.56 -0.71 -25.78
N GLN A 71 7.86 0.31 -26.59
CA GLN A 71 8.97 1.23 -26.32
C GLN A 71 8.79 1.98 -24.99
N GLN A 72 7.58 2.44 -24.67
CA GLN A 72 7.31 3.11 -23.40
C GLN A 72 7.47 2.18 -22.20
N ALA A 73 7.01 0.93 -22.30
CA ALA A 73 7.18 -0.08 -21.26
C ALA A 73 8.66 -0.43 -21.05
N MET A 74 9.42 -0.61 -22.14
CA MET A 74 10.87 -0.86 -22.09
C MET A 74 11.62 0.30 -21.44
N GLU A 75 11.30 1.54 -21.79
CA GLU A 75 11.94 2.73 -21.22
C GLU A 75 11.57 2.92 -19.74
N TRP A 76 10.33 2.62 -19.36
CA TRP A 76 9.92 2.61 -17.94
C TRP A 76 10.73 1.59 -17.14
N ASN A 77 10.85 0.36 -17.65
CA ASN A 77 11.64 -0.70 -17.01
C ASN A 77 13.12 -0.31 -16.89
N LYS A 78 13.70 0.25 -17.96
CA LYS A 78 15.07 0.75 -17.95
C LYS A 78 15.27 1.83 -16.88
N LYS A 79 14.36 2.79 -16.78
CA LYS A 79 14.38 3.84 -15.74
C LYS A 79 14.22 3.26 -14.35
N LYS A 80 13.35 2.26 -14.18
CA LYS A 80 13.13 1.57 -12.90
C LYS A 80 14.42 0.90 -12.45
N THR A 81 15.06 0.09 -13.30
CA THR A 81 16.33 -0.58 -12.99
C THR A 81 17.43 0.44 -12.69
N ALA A 82 17.60 1.46 -13.53
CA ALA A 82 18.65 2.47 -13.37
C ALA A 82 18.51 3.28 -12.07
N ASN A 83 17.30 3.44 -11.54
CA ASN A 83 17.04 4.26 -10.34
C ASN A 83 16.64 3.44 -9.10
N LEU A 84 16.62 2.10 -9.18
CA LEU A 84 16.09 1.26 -8.11
C LEU A 84 16.80 1.51 -6.77
N HIS A 85 18.13 1.64 -6.80
CA HIS A 85 18.95 2.00 -5.63
C HIS A 85 18.51 3.32 -4.98
N LYS A 86 18.26 4.36 -5.77
CA LYS A 86 17.78 5.65 -5.27
C LYS A 86 16.35 5.55 -4.72
N VAL A 87 15.47 4.85 -5.42
CA VAL A 87 14.06 4.72 -5.02
C VAL A 87 13.94 3.97 -3.70
N LEU A 88 14.62 2.83 -3.55
CA LEU A 88 14.59 2.05 -2.32
C LEU A 88 15.22 2.81 -1.15
N ALA A 89 16.39 3.43 -1.35
CA ALA A 89 17.04 4.22 -0.30
C ALA A 89 16.18 5.39 0.17
N ASN A 90 15.64 6.19 -0.76
CA ASN A 90 14.78 7.31 -0.42
C ASN A 90 13.48 6.87 0.25
N ARG A 91 12.89 5.75 -0.18
CA ARG A 91 11.70 5.17 0.46
C ARG A 91 12.00 4.76 1.89
N TYR A 92 13.12 4.09 2.13
CA TYR A 92 13.55 3.69 3.46
C TYR A 92 13.76 4.88 4.39
N ILE A 93 14.48 5.92 3.95
CA ILE A 93 14.70 7.14 4.74
C ILE A 93 13.36 7.76 5.14
N LYS A 94 12.46 7.98 4.17
CA LYS A 94 11.15 8.58 4.41
C LYS A 94 10.28 7.76 5.37
N ILE A 95 10.27 6.44 5.20
CA ILE A 95 9.51 5.55 6.09
C ILE A 95 10.13 5.52 7.49
N SER A 96 11.45 5.55 7.60
CA SER A 96 12.17 5.58 8.88
C SER A 96 11.92 6.87 9.66
N GLU A 97 11.98 8.01 8.98
CA GLU A 97 11.63 9.31 9.58
C GLU A 97 10.16 9.34 10.00
N ARG A 98 9.27 8.88 9.13
CA ARG A 98 7.84 8.83 9.44
C ARG A 98 7.53 7.92 10.61
N ALA A 99 8.12 6.73 10.68
CA ALA A 99 7.92 5.80 11.80
C ALA A 99 8.28 6.45 13.13
N LYS A 100 9.43 7.14 13.20
CA LYS A 100 9.87 7.87 14.40
C LYS A 100 8.89 8.98 14.79
N LEU A 101 8.40 9.75 13.82
CA LEU A 101 7.44 10.83 14.07
C LEU A 101 6.09 10.29 14.57
N GLU A 102 5.57 9.25 13.93
CA GLU A 102 4.28 8.66 14.28
C GLU A 102 4.36 7.94 15.64
N ASP A 103 5.48 7.27 15.96
CA ASP A 103 5.70 6.63 17.27
C ASP A 103 5.82 7.66 18.41
N ALA A 104 6.54 8.76 18.19
CA ALA A 104 6.61 9.86 19.15
C ALA A 104 5.22 10.50 19.37
N SER A 105 4.50 10.79 18.27
CA SER A 105 3.16 11.36 18.33
C SER A 105 2.16 10.43 19.05
N PHE A 106 2.24 9.13 18.78
CA PHE A 106 1.39 8.13 19.45
C PHE A 106 1.74 7.98 20.93
N SER A 107 3.01 8.06 21.28
CA SER A 107 3.45 8.05 22.68
C SER A 107 2.96 9.27 23.46
N GLU A 108 2.97 10.46 22.86
CA GLU A 108 2.35 11.66 23.45
C GLU A 108 0.83 11.52 23.57
N PHE A 109 0.18 11.01 22.52
CA PHE A 109 -1.27 10.76 22.52
C PHE A 109 -1.69 9.80 23.63
N ARG A 110 -0.97 8.70 23.83
CA ARG A 110 -1.23 7.75 24.92
C ARG A 110 -1.07 8.39 26.28
N LYS A 111 0.00 9.15 26.51
CA LYS A 111 0.23 9.90 27.77
C LYS A 111 -0.90 10.88 28.06
N LYS A 112 -1.32 11.66 27.06
CA LYS A 112 -2.41 12.64 27.20
C LYS A 112 -3.75 12.00 27.60
N ASN A 113 -4.01 10.79 27.12
CA ASN A 113 -5.25 10.07 27.37
C ASN A 113 -5.14 9.05 28.52
N GLY A 114 -4.00 8.96 29.22
CA GLY A 114 -3.81 8.00 30.30
C GLY A 114 -3.82 6.53 29.87
N ILE A 115 -3.48 6.24 28.61
CA ILE A 115 -3.57 4.90 28.01
C ILE A 115 -2.25 4.16 28.21
N THR A 116 -2.29 2.99 28.83
CA THR A 116 -1.12 2.11 28.96
C THR A 116 -0.89 1.28 27.68
N GLU A 117 0.32 0.74 27.51
CA GLU A 117 0.62 -0.17 26.39
C GLU A 117 -0.32 -1.39 26.37
N GLN A 118 -0.57 -2.00 27.54
CA GLN A 118 -1.47 -3.14 27.65
C GLN A 118 -2.91 -2.76 27.27
N THR A 119 -3.39 -1.59 27.69
CA THR A 119 -4.71 -1.08 27.31
C THR A 119 -4.79 -0.86 25.80
N ALA A 120 -3.75 -0.31 25.16
CA ALA A 120 -3.72 -0.11 23.72
C ALA A 120 -3.78 -1.44 22.95
N GLN A 121 -3.04 -2.46 23.40
CA GLN A 121 -3.09 -3.79 22.83
C GLN A 121 -4.45 -4.45 23.01
N GLN A 122 -5.06 -4.31 24.19
CA GLN A 122 -6.42 -4.81 24.43
C GLN A 122 -7.43 -4.14 23.49
N TRP A 123 -7.36 -2.83 23.30
CA TRP A 123 -8.25 -2.11 22.38
C TRP A 123 -8.06 -2.52 20.93
N VAL A 124 -6.84 -2.91 20.54
CA VAL A 124 -6.61 -3.49 19.21
C VAL A 124 -7.39 -4.78 19.06
N CYS A 125 -7.32 -5.69 20.05
CA CYS A 125 -8.07 -6.94 20.06
C CYS A 125 -9.58 -6.68 20.06
N ASP A 126 -10.08 -5.76 20.89
CA ASP A 126 -11.49 -5.41 20.97
C ASP A 126 -12.04 -4.95 19.60
N VAL A 127 -11.31 -4.06 18.92
CA VAL A 127 -11.71 -3.51 17.61
C VAL A 127 -11.67 -4.60 16.53
N GLN A 128 -10.71 -5.51 16.59
CA GLN A 128 -10.64 -6.65 15.66
C GLN A 128 -11.80 -7.64 15.89
N GLN A 129 -12.09 -7.98 17.14
CA GLN A 129 -13.21 -8.86 17.49
C GLN A 129 -14.55 -8.26 17.06
N TRP A 130 -14.77 -6.98 17.35
CA TRP A 130 -15.96 -6.25 16.90
C TRP A 130 -16.18 -6.31 15.37
N ALA A 131 -15.11 -6.29 14.59
CA ALA A 131 -15.18 -6.38 13.13
C ALA A 131 -15.54 -7.79 12.63
N VAL A 132 -15.30 -8.83 13.44
CA VAL A 132 -15.66 -10.22 13.14
C VAL A 132 -17.07 -10.55 13.61
N THR A 133 -17.56 -9.92 14.67
CA THR A 133 -18.91 -10.14 15.18
C THR A 133 -19.96 -9.78 14.13
N GLU A 134 -20.68 -10.78 13.63
CA GLU A 134 -21.80 -10.58 12.72
C GLU A 134 -22.97 -9.88 13.45
N PRO A 135 -23.72 -9.00 12.78
CA PRO A 135 -24.96 -8.48 13.35
C PRO A 135 -25.91 -9.65 13.61
N GLY A 136 -26.36 -9.82 14.86
CA GLY A 136 -27.27 -10.90 15.22
C GLY A 136 -28.57 -10.79 14.42
N SER A 137 -29.03 -11.90 13.85
CA SER A 137 -30.35 -11.99 13.20
C SER A 137 -31.46 -11.94 14.25
N THR A 138 -31.76 -10.76 14.79
CA THR A 138 -32.90 -10.59 15.69
C THR A 138 -33.75 -9.39 15.27
N THR A 139 -34.94 -9.74 14.83
CA THR A 139 -36.07 -8.88 14.45
C THR A 139 -36.30 -7.80 15.51
N GLN A 140 -36.61 -6.56 15.07
CA GLN A 140 -36.67 -5.28 15.82
C GLN A 140 -35.33 -4.62 16.21
N GLN A 141 -34.28 -5.38 16.60
CA GLN A 141 -32.95 -4.78 16.84
C GLN A 141 -32.29 -4.30 15.54
N GLY A 142 -32.50 -5.00 14.43
CA GLY A 142 -31.94 -4.63 13.12
C GLY A 142 -32.29 -3.21 12.65
N ALA A 143 -33.54 -2.74 12.83
CA ALA A 143 -33.93 -1.41 12.36
C ALA A 143 -33.28 -0.28 13.17
N THR A 144 -33.11 -0.48 14.47
CA THR A 144 -32.40 0.47 15.36
C THR A 144 -30.90 0.43 15.10
N GLU A 145 -30.33 -0.74 14.85
CA GLU A 145 -28.91 -0.92 14.48
C GLU A 145 -28.59 -0.31 13.11
N ASP A 146 -29.45 -0.49 12.12
CA ASP A 146 -29.32 0.14 10.80
C ASP A 146 -29.32 1.67 10.93
N LEU A 147 -30.21 2.21 11.77
CA LEU A 147 -30.28 3.64 12.03
C LEU A 147 -29.02 4.16 12.77
N ARG A 148 -28.50 3.39 13.73
CA ARG A 148 -27.22 3.69 14.41
C ARG A 148 -26.05 3.71 13.42
N ALA A 149 -25.95 2.69 12.55
CA ALA A 149 -24.91 2.60 11.53
C ALA A 149 -24.99 3.74 10.51
N GLU A 150 -26.20 4.15 10.12
CA GLU A 150 -26.40 5.32 9.27
C GLU A 150 -25.93 6.62 9.95
N ILE A 151 -26.26 6.81 11.23
CA ILE A 151 -25.83 7.98 12.02
C ILE A 151 -24.30 8.03 12.10
N GLU A 152 -23.65 6.91 12.44
CA GLU A 152 -22.19 6.79 12.49
C GLU A 152 -21.54 7.10 11.14
N SER A 153 -22.05 6.51 10.06
CA SER A 153 -21.57 6.75 8.70
C SER A 153 -21.64 8.23 8.32
N ILE A 154 -22.73 8.92 8.66
CA ILE A 154 -22.89 10.35 8.41
C ILE A 154 -21.91 11.17 9.27
N ILE A 155 -21.72 10.82 10.54
CA ILE A 155 -20.76 11.50 11.44
C ILE A 155 -19.33 11.35 10.91
N VAL A 156 -18.90 10.14 10.55
CA VAL A 156 -17.58 9.89 9.97
C VAL A 156 -17.40 10.69 8.67
N ALA A 157 -18.40 10.70 7.80
CA ALA A 157 -18.37 11.49 6.56
C ALA A 157 -18.29 12.99 6.84
N LEU A 158 -18.96 13.48 7.88
CA LEU A 158 -18.91 14.88 8.30
C LEU A 158 -17.54 15.27 8.84
N LEU A 159 -16.95 14.46 9.74
CA LEU A 159 -15.61 14.69 10.30
C LEU A 159 -14.56 14.75 9.19
N ARG A 160 -14.55 13.78 8.27
CA ARG A 160 -13.67 13.75 7.09
C ARG A 160 -13.82 15.03 6.25
N LYS A 161 -15.05 15.44 5.95
CA LYS A 161 -15.30 16.65 5.14
C LYS A 161 -14.95 17.95 5.87
N LYS A 162 -15.08 18.00 7.20
CA LYS A 162 -14.67 19.15 8.03
C LYS A 162 -13.15 19.31 7.98
N GLN A 163 -12.40 18.21 8.09
CA GLN A 163 -10.95 18.19 7.93
C GLN A 163 -10.53 18.65 6.52
N ASP A 164 -11.25 18.20 5.49
CA ASP A 164 -10.98 18.56 4.09
C ASP A 164 -11.37 20.00 3.70
N LEU A 165 -12.11 20.72 4.55
CA LEU A 165 -12.64 22.05 4.23
C LEU A 165 -11.54 23.11 4.09
N TYR A 166 -10.41 22.92 4.78
CA TYR A 166 -9.32 23.90 4.85
C TYR A 166 -8.02 23.42 4.20
N ARG A 167 -8.09 22.53 3.20
CA ARG A 167 -6.90 22.19 2.41
C ARG A 167 -6.36 23.44 1.69
N GLN A 168 -5.05 23.67 1.78
CA GLN A 168 -4.39 24.93 1.44
C GLN A 168 -4.59 25.39 -0.03
N HIS A 169 -4.91 24.48 -0.95
CA HIS A 169 -4.99 24.78 -2.40
C HIS A 169 -6.41 24.86 -2.99
N ASP A 170 -7.46 24.88 -2.16
CA ASP A 170 -8.82 24.99 -2.70
C ASP A 170 -9.15 26.42 -3.18
N SER A 171 -9.89 26.51 -4.30
CA SER A 171 -10.54 27.77 -4.70
C SER A 171 -11.74 28.09 -3.77
N ASN A 172 -12.16 29.37 -3.74
CA ASN A 172 -13.35 29.76 -2.99
C ASN A 172 -14.62 29.04 -3.46
N GLN A 173 -14.75 28.77 -4.76
CA GLN A 173 -15.88 28.01 -5.32
C GLN A 173 -15.88 26.57 -4.80
N THR A 174 -14.71 25.92 -4.76
CA THR A 174 -14.55 24.56 -4.21
C THR A 174 -14.87 24.52 -2.73
N ARG A 175 -14.35 25.48 -1.94
CA ARG A 175 -14.70 25.60 -0.51
C ARG A 175 -16.20 25.78 -0.30
N GLN A 176 -16.87 26.59 -1.13
CA GLN A 176 -18.31 26.81 -1.01
C GLN A 176 -19.13 25.55 -1.32
N ARG A 177 -18.71 24.76 -2.33
CA ARG A 177 -19.30 23.44 -2.62
C ARG A 177 -19.11 22.48 -1.45
N LYS A 178 -17.92 22.43 -0.85
CA LYS A 178 -17.63 21.62 0.36
C LYS A 178 -18.52 22.02 1.53
N ARG A 179 -18.64 23.33 1.83
CA ARG A 179 -19.54 23.86 2.87
C ARG A 179 -21.00 23.47 2.63
N ARG A 180 -21.47 23.55 1.39
CA ARG A 180 -22.83 23.10 1.02
C ARG A 180 -23.03 21.62 1.36
N LYS A 181 -22.08 20.76 0.98
CA LYS A 181 -22.17 19.33 1.25
C LYS A 181 -22.14 19.01 2.75
N ILE A 182 -21.34 19.73 3.52
CA ILE A 182 -21.33 19.63 4.99
C ILE A 182 -22.70 20.00 5.56
N ARG A 183 -23.33 21.09 5.09
CA ARG A 183 -24.68 21.47 5.55
C ARG A 183 -25.73 20.41 5.22
N GLU A 184 -25.68 19.84 4.02
CA GLU A 184 -26.57 18.74 3.61
C GLU A 184 -26.42 17.52 4.54
N LEU A 185 -25.19 17.13 4.84
CA LEU A 185 -24.94 16.00 5.75
C LEU A 185 -25.37 16.32 7.19
N LYS A 186 -25.15 17.54 7.68
CA LYS A 186 -25.67 17.96 9.00
C LYS A 186 -27.20 17.89 9.05
N ASN A 187 -27.89 18.31 7.99
CA ASN A 187 -29.34 18.17 7.90
C ASN A 187 -29.78 16.70 7.91
N LYS A 188 -29.10 15.85 7.14
CA LYS A 188 -29.38 14.41 7.10
C LYS A 188 -29.15 13.76 8.47
N LEU A 189 -28.06 14.14 9.16
CA LEU A 189 -27.74 13.67 10.50
C LEU A 189 -28.85 14.04 11.48
N ARG A 190 -29.29 15.29 11.49
CA ARG A 190 -30.41 15.75 12.34
C ARG A 190 -31.67 14.92 12.13
N GLN A 191 -32.04 14.68 10.87
CA GLN A 191 -33.21 13.87 10.55
C GLN A 191 -33.10 12.45 11.09
N LYS A 192 -31.93 11.81 10.93
CA LYS A 192 -31.70 10.44 11.41
C LYS A 192 -31.64 10.37 12.94
N ILE A 193 -31.05 11.37 13.59
CA ILE A 193 -31.05 11.49 15.06
C ILE A 193 -32.48 11.66 15.60
N ARG A 194 -33.32 12.48 14.97
CA ARG A 194 -34.72 12.62 15.39
C ARG A 194 -35.47 11.30 15.31
N LEU A 195 -35.28 10.54 14.23
CA LEU A 195 -35.86 9.20 14.09
C LEU A 195 -35.32 8.24 15.16
N TYR A 196 -34.05 8.36 15.54
CA TYR A 196 -33.47 7.54 16.59
C TYR A 196 -34.05 7.89 17.96
N ASN A 197 -34.12 9.18 18.30
CA ASN A 197 -34.64 9.67 19.57
C ASN A 197 -36.13 9.36 19.78
N THR A 198 -36.90 9.11 18.72
CA THR A 198 -38.30 8.65 18.87
C THR A 198 -38.43 7.21 19.34
N ILE A 199 -37.38 6.40 19.19
CA ILE A 199 -37.39 4.96 19.44
C ILE A 199 -36.48 4.58 20.63
N ALA A 200 -35.46 5.39 20.90
CA ALA A 200 -34.42 5.09 21.88
C ALA A 200 -34.74 5.58 23.30
N GLU A 201 -34.27 4.83 24.29
CA GLU A 201 -34.36 5.19 25.72
C GLU A 201 -33.37 6.28 26.13
N ASP A 202 -32.21 6.36 25.47
CA ASP A 202 -31.19 7.40 25.71
C ASP A 202 -31.10 8.37 24.51
N PRO A 203 -31.73 9.56 24.58
CA PRO A 203 -31.81 10.50 23.47
C PRO A 203 -30.50 11.24 23.22
N ILE A 204 -30.16 11.40 21.95
CA ILE A 204 -28.98 12.14 21.48
C ILE A 204 -29.32 13.64 21.43
N ASP A 205 -28.41 14.49 21.90
CA ASP A 205 -28.49 15.93 21.66
C ASP A 205 -28.21 16.23 20.18
N GLU A 206 -29.27 16.62 19.46
CA GLU A 206 -29.24 16.95 18.03
C GLU A 206 -28.23 18.08 17.71
N GLY A 207 -28.16 19.09 18.59
CA GLY A 207 -27.29 20.25 18.44
C GLY A 207 -25.83 19.87 18.62
N LEU A 208 -25.52 19.12 19.68
CA LEU A 208 -24.17 18.70 20.00
C LEU A 208 -23.63 17.71 18.94
N ALA A 209 -24.44 16.71 18.55
CA ALA A 209 -24.11 15.75 17.51
C ALA A 209 -23.89 16.41 16.14
N SER A 210 -24.67 17.45 15.81
CA SER A 210 -24.53 18.21 14.55
C SER A 210 -23.35 19.20 14.56
N ASN A 211 -22.93 19.65 15.74
CA ASN A 211 -21.85 20.63 15.90
C ASN A 211 -20.47 19.99 16.00
N LEU A 212 -20.40 18.67 16.27
CA LEU A 212 -19.21 17.83 16.11
C LEU A 212 -18.01 18.41 16.87
N THR A 213 -18.10 18.39 18.20
CA THR A 213 -16.89 18.21 19.00
C THR A 213 -16.41 16.77 18.78
N GLU A 214 -15.11 16.58 18.54
CA GLU A 214 -14.51 15.23 18.42
C GLU A 214 -14.79 14.39 19.67
N ASP A 215 -15.06 15.06 20.78
CA ASP A 215 -15.38 14.52 22.10
C ASP A 215 -16.86 14.10 22.28
N TYR A 216 -17.74 14.30 21.29
CA TYR A 216 -19.13 13.84 21.41
C TYR A 216 -19.25 12.33 21.13
N ILE A 217 -19.46 11.59 22.22
CA ILE A 217 -19.60 10.13 22.23
C ILE A 217 -21.09 9.78 22.16
N LEU A 218 -21.48 8.98 21.16
CA LEU A 218 -22.85 8.50 21.06
C LEU A 218 -23.17 7.53 22.21
N PRO A 219 -24.44 7.44 22.64
CA PRO A 219 -24.86 6.56 23.74
C PRO A 219 -24.40 5.10 23.59
N TRP A 220 -24.48 4.56 22.37
CA TRP A 220 -24.09 3.18 22.05
C TRP A 220 -22.61 3.02 21.66
N GLU A 221 -21.85 4.11 21.56
CA GLU A 221 -20.39 4.09 21.39
C GLU A 221 -19.64 4.02 22.73
N ARG A 222 -20.35 4.12 23.86
CA ARG A 222 -19.76 3.95 25.19
C ARG A 222 -19.49 2.47 25.44
N SER A 223 -18.21 2.13 25.54
CA SER A 223 -17.80 0.81 25.99
C SER A 223 -17.90 0.74 27.52
N GLU A 224 -18.02 -0.48 28.08
CA GLU A 224 -18.21 -0.72 29.52
C GLU A 224 -17.09 -0.12 30.37
N ASP A 225 -15.90 0.06 29.78
CA ASP A 225 -14.71 0.68 30.35
C ASP A 225 -14.74 2.23 30.37
N GLY A 226 -15.84 2.86 29.96
CA GLY A 226 -16.01 4.32 29.99
C GLY A 226 -15.30 5.07 28.87
N HIS A 227 -14.57 4.36 28.00
CA HIS A 227 -13.91 4.93 26.83
C HIS A 227 -14.81 4.84 25.59
N SER A 228 -14.67 5.81 24.68
CA SER A 228 -15.42 5.79 23.43
C SER A 228 -14.83 4.78 22.45
N PHE A 229 -15.70 4.11 21.70
CA PHE A 229 -15.26 3.26 20.60
C PHE A 229 -14.39 4.03 19.59
N ARG A 230 -14.63 5.32 19.38
CA ARG A 230 -13.79 6.18 18.52
C ARG A 230 -12.37 6.32 19.03
N LEU A 231 -12.19 6.46 20.34
CA LEU A 231 -10.87 6.51 20.95
C LEU A 231 -10.16 5.16 20.78
N LYS A 232 -10.84 4.04 21.06
CA LYS A 232 -10.32 2.69 20.79
C LYS A 232 -9.92 2.52 19.33
N ARG A 233 -10.76 3.00 18.41
CA ARG A 233 -10.51 2.97 16.97
C ARG A 233 -9.32 3.82 16.55
N SER A 234 -9.15 5.01 17.12
CA SER A 234 -7.99 5.87 16.85
C SER A 234 -6.69 5.20 17.30
N VAL A 235 -6.69 4.59 18.49
CA VAL A 235 -5.55 3.82 19.00
C VAL A 235 -5.26 2.62 18.10
N PHE A 236 -6.30 1.91 17.66
CA PHE A 236 -6.16 0.82 16.69
C PHE A 236 -5.52 1.31 15.39
N ASP A 237 -6.05 2.37 14.78
CA ASP A 237 -5.57 2.89 13.50
C ASP A 237 -4.09 3.37 13.59
N GLN A 238 -3.71 4.03 14.70
CA GLN A 238 -2.33 4.45 14.96
C GLN A 238 -1.39 3.26 15.19
N THR A 239 -1.84 2.27 15.97
CA THR A 239 -1.05 1.06 16.22
C THR A 239 -0.82 0.28 14.92
N MET A 240 -1.86 0.14 14.09
CA MET A 240 -1.74 -0.52 12.78
C MET A 240 -0.78 0.25 11.86
N LEU A 241 -0.86 1.58 11.82
CA LEU A 241 0.04 2.42 11.04
C LEU A 241 1.50 2.23 11.43
N ILE A 242 1.82 2.26 12.73
CA ILE A 242 3.20 2.07 13.21
C ILE A 242 3.70 0.67 12.82
N ARG A 243 2.91 -0.38 13.07
CA ARG A 243 3.25 -1.75 12.64
C ARG A 243 3.51 -1.84 11.13
N ARG A 244 2.66 -1.20 10.30
CA ARG A 244 2.85 -1.18 8.84
C ARG A 244 4.15 -0.48 8.44
N LEU A 245 4.53 0.59 9.13
CA LEU A 245 5.78 1.32 8.86
C LEU A 245 7.00 0.49 9.26
N GLU A 246 6.96 -0.24 10.38
CA GLU A 246 8.03 -1.15 10.82
C GLU A 246 8.18 -2.35 9.89
N GLU A 247 7.06 -2.95 9.46
CA GLU A 247 7.07 -4.00 8.45
C GLU A 247 7.67 -3.51 7.13
N GLU A 248 7.27 -2.32 6.68
CA GLU A 248 7.77 -1.70 5.46
C GLU A 248 9.29 -1.49 5.53
N GLN A 249 9.83 -1.06 6.67
CA GLN A 249 11.30 -0.97 6.86
C GLN A 249 11.96 -2.33 6.65
N SER A 250 11.39 -3.38 7.26
CA SER A 250 11.90 -4.74 7.13
C SER A 250 11.82 -5.28 5.70
N ILE A 251 10.74 -4.98 4.98
CA ILE A 251 10.57 -5.32 3.57
C ILE A 251 11.62 -4.61 2.72
N LEU A 252 11.83 -3.31 2.93
CA LEU A 252 12.80 -2.53 2.16
C LEU A 252 14.23 -3.03 2.35
N VAL A 253 14.62 -3.42 3.57
CA VAL A 253 15.94 -4.03 3.81
C VAL A 253 16.08 -5.33 3.01
N LYS A 254 15.04 -6.17 2.97
CA LYS A 254 15.04 -7.39 2.15
C LYS A 254 15.13 -7.08 0.66
N GLU A 255 14.37 -6.11 0.16
CA GLU A 255 14.40 -5.68 -1.24
C GLU A 255 15.78 -5.13 -1.63
N MET A 256 16.43 -4.36 -0.75
CA MET A 256 17.79 -3.85 -0.97
C MET A 256 18.81 -4.98 -1.06
N SER A 257 18.75 -5.95 -0.14
CA SER A 257 19.59 -7.15 -0.18
C SER A 257 19.37 -7.94 -1.47
N GLN A 258 18.11 -8.21 -1.83
CA GLN A 258 17.75 -8.93 -3.06
C GLN A 258 18.24 -8.20 -4.30
N HIS A 259 18.14 -6.87 -4.33
CA HIS A 259 18.64 -6.07 -5.45
C HIS A 259 20.16 -6.23 -5.62
N ILE A 260 20.94 -6.15 -4.55
CA ILE A 260 22.39 -6.41 -4.61
C ILE A 260 22.66 -7.84 -5.09
N THR A 261 21.98 -8.84 -4.51
CA THR A 261 22.16 -10.24 -4.91
C THR A 261 21.83 -10.46 -6.38
N SER A 262 20.76 -9.84 -6.91
CA SER A 262 20.41 -9.89 -8.32
C SER A 262 21.51 -9.30 -9.20
N LEU A 263 22.04 -8.13 -8.85
CA LEU A 263 23.14 -7.51 -9.60
C LEU A 263 24.39 -8.39 -9.59
N ARG A 264 24.75 -8.97 -8.44
CA ARG A 264 25.88 -9.91 -8.34
C ARG A 264 25.68 -11.16 -9.18
N LYS A 265 24.46 -11.70 -9.22
CA LYS A 265 24.11 -12.85 -10.06
C LYS A 265 24.28 -12.53 -11.54
N GLU A 266 23.82 -11.35 -11.99
CA GLU A 266 24.00 -10.89 -13.36
C GLU A 266 25.48 -10.69 -13.73
N ILE A 267 26.29 -10.11 -12.83
CA ILE A 267 27.74 -9.95 -13.02
C ILE A 267 28.40 -11.32 -13.23
N LYS A 268 28.14 -12.28 -12.34
CA LYS A 268 28.67 -13.65 -12.45
C LYS A 268 28.28 -14.32 -13.77
N ALA A 269 27.04 -14.13 -14.23
CA ALA A 269 26.58 -14.67 -15.51
C ALA A 269 27.35 -14.06 -16.70
N VAL A 270 27.56 -12.74 -16.70
CA VAL A 270 28.34 -12.04 -17.73
C VAL A 270 29.80 -12.48 -17.71
N ASP A 271 30.40 -12.67 -16.53
CA ASP A 271 31.78 -13.16 -16.40
C ASP A 271 31.93 -14.59 -16.92
N LYS A 272 30.97 -15.47 -16.66
CA LYS A 272 30.93 -16.83 -17.24
C LYS A 272 30.92 -16.79 -18.77
N LEU A 273 30.10 -15.92 -19.36
CA LEU A 273 30.06 -15.75 -20.82
C LEU A 273 31.38 -15.19 -21.38
N LYS A 274 32.01 -14.24 -20.68
CA LYS A 274 33.33 -13.71 -21.05
C LYS A 274 34.41 -14.80 -21.05
N GLU A 275 34.40 -15.67 -20.05
CA GLU A 275 35.35 -16.78 -19.95
C GLU A 275 35.09 -17.84 -21.03
N ASN A 276 33.83 -18.15 -21.35
CA ASN A 276 33.49 -19.05 -22.47
C ASN A 276 34.09 -18.54 -23.79
N ILE A 277 33.92 -17.25 -24.10
CA ILE A 277 34.51 -16.66 -25.32
C ILE A 277 36.04 -16.75 -25.28
N ARG A 278 36.67 -16.50 -24.12
CA ARG A 278 38.12 -16.60 -23.95
C ARG A 278 38.64 -18.01 -24.19
N MET A 279 37.90 -19.04 -23.74
CA MET A 279 38.22 -20.44 -23.92
C MET A 279 37.88 -20.98 -25.34
N GLY A 280 37.36 -20.14 -26.23
CA GLY A 280 36.99 -20.56 -27.59
C GLY A 280 35.60 -21.20 -27.69
N TYR A 281 34.81 -21.19 -26.61
CA TYR A 281 33.46 -21.77 -26.58
C TYR A 281 32.41 -20.74 -27.02
N PHE A 282 32.40 -20.40 -28.31
CA PHE A 282 31.43 -19.49 -28.92
C PHE A 282 30.66 -20.08 -30.12
N GLY A 283 30.65 -21.42 -30.23
CA GLY A 283 29.88 -22.15 -31.25
C GLY A 283 30.32 -21.81 -32.68
N ASP A 284 29.35 -21.66 -33.58
CA ASP A 284 29.58 -21.38 -35.01
C ASP A 284 29.83 -19.89 -35.30
N MET A 285 30.05 -19.06 -34.27
CA MET A 285 30.33 -17.63 -34.46
C MET A 285 31.70 -17.43 -35.12
N SER A 286 31.80 -16.50 -36.06
CA SER A 286 33.10 -16.06 -36.59
C SER A 286 33.92 -15.35 -35.52
N GLU A 287 35.25 -15.29 -35.71
CA GLU A 287 36.15 -14.58 -34.80
C GLU A 287 35.76 -13.10 -34.62
N ASP A 288 35.37 -12.43 -35.70
CA ASP A 288 34.89 -11.05 -35.66
C ASP A 288 33.59 -10.90 -34.85
N ALA A 289 32.66 -11.84 -35.01
CA ALA A 289 31.42 -11.85 -34.23
C ALA A 289 31.70 -12.12 -32.75
N ALA A 290 32.63 -13.02 -32.43
CA ALA A 290 33.06 -13.30 -31.06
C ALA A 290 33.76 -12.08 -30.43
N ALA A 291 34.59 -11.36 -31.19
CA ALA A 291 35.22 -10.11 -30.74
C ALA A 291 34.19 -9.00 -30.49
N GLY A 292 33.20 -8.86 -31.37
CA GLY A 292 32.07 -7.95 -31.19
C GLY A 292 31.26 -8.28 -29.93
N TRP A 293 30.92 -9.54 -29.73
CA TRP A 293 30.18 -9.99 -28.55
C TRP A 293 30.97 -9.77 -27.25
N LYS A 294 32.28 -10.06 -27.25
CA LYS A 294 33.17 -9.74 -26.13
C LYS A 294 33.14 -8.26 -25.78
N SER A 295 33.17 -7.37 -26.76
CA SER A 295 33.04 -5.91 -26.54
C SER A 295 31.72 -5.53 -25.86
N VAL A 296 30.61 -6.13 -26.29
CA VAL A 296 29.29 -5.93 -25.67
C VAL A 296 29.26 -6.43 -24.23
N LEU A 297 29.80 -7.63 -23.96
CA LEU A 297 29.87 -8.19 -22.60
C LEU A 297 30.75 -7.33 -21.68
N MET A 298 31.90 -6.83 -22.16
CA MET A 298 32.75 -5.92 -21.39
C MET A 298 32.00 -4.64 -21.00
N ARG A 299 31.26 -4.04 -21.94
CA ARG A 299 30.42 -2.87 -21.65
C ARG A 299 29.33 -3.19 -20.63
N ARG A 300 28.66 -4.34 -20.76
CA ARG A 300 27.62 -4.78 -19.81
C ARG A 300 28.20 -5.01 -18.41
N SER A 301 29.36 -5.65 -18.30
CA SER A 301 30.10 -5.87 -17.05
C SER A 301 30.33 -4.54 -16.32
N SER A 302 30.92 -3.57 -17.01
CA SER A 302 31.23 -2.24 -16.44
C SER A 302 29.97 -1.51 -15.94
N ILE A 303 28.86 -1.58 -16.68
CA ILE A 303 27.59 -0.97 -16.26
C ILE A 303 27.03 -1.65 -15.01
N LEU A 304 27.06 -2.98 -14.96
CA LEU A 304 26.55 -3.76 -13.83
C LEU A 304 27.41 -3.57 -12.58
N GLU A 305 28.73 -3.57 -12.72
CA GLU A 305 29.68 -3.29 -11.63
C GLU A 305 29.46 -1.89 -11.06
N SER A 306 29.33 -0.87 -11.91
CA SER A 306 29.01 0.49 -11.47
C SER A 306 27.65 0.56 -10.75
N SER A 307 26.63 -0.13 -11.28
CA SER A 307 25.29 -0.17 -10.67
C SER A 307 25.32 -0.88 -9.30
N SER A 308 26.06 -1.98 -9.18
CA SER A 308 26.25 -2.73 -7.95
C SER A 308 26.98 -1.89 -6.90
N GLN A 309 28.07 -1.22 -7.29
CA GLN A 309 28.83 -0.35 -6.40
C GLN A 309 27.98 0.81 -5.88
N ASN A 310 27.19 1.44 -6.76
CA ASN A 310 26.26 2.52 -6.38
C ASN A 310 25.18 2.01 -5.41
N ALA A 311 24.62 0.82 -5.66
CA ALA A 311 23.61 0.22 -4.79
C ALA A 311 24.19 -0.09 -3.40
N VAL A 312 25.33 -0.78 -3.34
CA VAL A 312 26.02 -1.11 -2.07
C VAL A 312 26.36 0.16 -1.31
N SER A 313 26.99 1.14 -1.96
CA SER A 313 27.38 2.39 -1.32
C SER A 313 26.19 3.16 -0.77
N MET A 314 25.08 3.23 -1.51
CA MET A 314 23.88 3.93 -1.05
C MET A 314 23.19 3.20 0.10
N TYR A 315 23.06 1.88 0.05
CA TYR A 315 22.34 1.12 1.06
C TYR A 315 23.13 1.00 2.37
N SER A 316 24.44 0.74 2.31
CA SER A 316 25.30 0.68 3.50
C SER A 316 25.42 2.02 4.22
N ALA A 317 25.11 3.14 3.57
CA ALA A 317 25.06 4.46 4.21
C ALA A 317 23.81 4.67 5.08
N ILE A 318 22.76 3.84 4.93
CA ILE A 318 21.47 4.03 5.60
C ILE A 318 21.02 2.83 6.43
N VAL A 319 21.65 1.67 6.27
CA VAL A 319 21.31 0.41 6.97
C VAL A 319 22.61 -0.24 7.44
N ASP A 320 22.75 -0.38 8.76
CA ASP A 320 23.98 -0.86 9.40
C ASP A 320 24.22 -2.37 9.21
N ASN A 321 23.17 -3.18 9.00
CA ASN A 321 23.23 -4.65 8.94
C ASN A 321 22.55 -5.22 7.67
N LEU A 322 23.00 -4.81 6.47
CA LEU A 322 22.55 -5.46 5.23
C LEU A 322 23.07 -6.89 5.17
N GLN A 323 22.17 -7.87 5.32
CA GLN A 323 22.48 -9.28 5.05
C GLN A 323 22.56 -9.48 3.55
N ILE A 324 23.77 -9.53 2.99
CA ILE A 324 23.99 -9.87 1.59
C ILE A 324 24.32 -11.35 1.54
N GLN A 325 23.34 -12.18 1.20
CA GLN A 325 23.60 -13.59 0.92
C GLN A 325 24.30 -13.69 -0.44
N ASP A 326 25.52 -14.20 -0.45
CA ASP A 326 26.13 -14.70 -1.66
C ASP A 326 25.46 -16.04 -1.98
N THR A 327 24.44 -16.01 -2.82
CA THR A 327 23.86 -17.24 -3.35
C THR A 327 24.93 -17.88 -4.24
N GLU A 328 25.56 -18.95 -3.75
CA GLU A 328 26.20 -19.93 -4.61
C GLU A 328 25.13 -20.46 -5.57
N CYS A 329 25.53 -20.65 -6.82
CA CYS A 329 24.65 -21.07 -7.89
C CYS A 329 24.03 -22.43 -7.55
N SER A 330 22.82 -22.43 -7.00
CA SER A 330 21.91 -23.56 -7.18
C SER A 330 21.68 -23.66 -8.68
N THR A 331 22.31 -24.65 -9.31
CA THR A 331 21.91 -25.13 -10.63
C THR A 331 20.53 -25.76 -10.45
N ASP A 332 19.49 -24.91 -10.45
CA ASP A 332 18.15 -25.38 -10.71
C ASP A 332 18.15 -25.70 -12.21
N THR A 333 18.16 -27.01 -12.48
CA THR A 333 18.01 -27.63 -13.79
C THR A 333 16.93 -26.92 -14.59
N ASP A 334 17.24 -26.61 -15.84
CA ASP A 334 16.35 -26.01 -16.82
C ASP A 334 15.01 -26.75 -16.87
N ASP A 335 13.95 -26.12 -16.35
CA ASP A 335 12.58 -26.48 -16.73
C ASP A 335 12.38 -26.03 -18.18
N GLU A 336 12.54 -26.99 -19.07
CA GLU A 336 12.24 -26.95 -20.49
C GLU A 336 10.76 -26.56 -20.67
N TYR A 337 10.50 -25.26 -20.88
CA TYR A 337 9.21 -24.78 -21.36
C TYR A 337 9.05 -25.18 -22.82
N ASP A 338 8.52 -26.39 -23.05
CA ASP A 338 8.03 -26.85 -24.33
C ASP A 338 6.83 -25.98 -24.75
N LEU A 339 7.11 -24.96 -25.58
CA LEU A 339 6.12 -24.18 -26.30
C LEU A 339 5.69 -24.92 -27.57
N SER A 340 5.15 -26.13 -27.42
CA SER A 340 4.43 -26.80 -28.49
C SER A 340 3.00 -26.26 -28.53
N SER A 341 2.71 -25.39 -29.50
CA SER A 341 1.33 -25.01 -29.86
C SER A 341 0.55 -26.24 -30.29
N PRO A 342 -0.71 -26.44 -29.86
CA PRO A 342 -1.57 -27.39 -30.52
C PRO A 342 -1.98 -26.79 -31.87
N GLU A 343 -1.46 -27.36 -32.94
CA GLU A 343 -2.02 -27.20 -34.28
C GLU A 343 -3.50 -27.61 -34.23
N SER A 344 -4.36 -26.71 -34.70
CA SER A 344 -5.75 -27.03 -35.00
C SER A 344 -5.78 -27.88 -36.26
N GLU A 345 -6.08 -29.17 -36.12
CA GLU A 345 -6.56 -30.00 -37.23
C GLU A 345 -8.05 -29.70 -37.50
N ASP A 346 -8.34 -29.60 -38.79
CA ASP A 346 -9.60 -29.40 -39.54
C ASP A 346 -10.97 -29.48 -38.84
#